data_AF-A0A8I1R3Y8-F1
#
_entry.id   AF-A0A8I1R3Y8-F1
#
_cell.length_a   1.000
_cell.length_b   1.000
_cell.length_c   1.000
_cell.angle_alpha   90.00
_cell.angle_beta   90.00
_cell.angle_gamma   90.00
#
_symmetry.space_group_name_H-M   'P 1'
#
loop_
_entity.id
_entity.type
_entity.pdbx_description
1 polymer ?
#
loop_
_entity_poly.entity_id
_entity_poly.type
_entity_poly.pdbx_seq_one_letter_code
_entity_poly.pdbx_strand_id
1 'polypeptide(L)'
;MTSPRSAAALSSVAAVLALGACASGEDTGTGTDPAVIAQGKQIFRYDTFGDESKWTDALRMHEVIAAAVDPLTALSVGLKVDAEALPPAVVQGIRDGSIDLASPDTTVALLKLNAVVGLRGTVERIGGKDTLTRVGITCALCHSTVDDSLAPGIGKRLDGWPNRDLDPGAIIALSPSIDTAARAVFGSWGKGKYDPRFNLDGINGPVVIPPAYGLAGVARITSTGDGDDIAYWNRYVAITQMGGHGAFSDARIGVDVRNGSDDLVSAKLPALQAYQLALAAPAPPAGSFDAAAAARGKAVFEGAGRCVSCHSGPTFTDAASRLHPAADVVSEPEPNGAPSWASRSATKLYRTAPLRGIWQHPPYFHNGSAPTLEAVVQAYNAKKSLGLGIAEVADLVEYLKSL
;
A
#
# COMPACT_ATOMS: atom_id res chain seq x y z
N MET A 1 60.55 -72.51 10.77
CA MET A 1 60.06 -73.88 11.03
C MET A 1 58.60 -73.95 10.60
N THR A 2 58.30 -74.87 9.67
CA THR A 2 57.02 -75.60 9.48
C THR A 2 55.69 -74.81 9.34
N SER A 3 55.19 -74.77 8.08
CA SER A 3 53.82 -74.99 7.56
C SER A 3 52.75 -75.61 8.51
N PRO A 4 51.42 -75.67 8.19
CA PRO A 4 50.69 -75.37 6.93
C PRO A 4 49.26 -74.73 7.03
N ARG A 5 48.72 -74.37 5.85
CA ARG A 5 47.35 -74.58 5.28
C ARG A 5 46.09 -74.49 6.18
N SER A 6 45.11 -73.69 5.73
CA SER A 6 43.87 -74.24 5.15
C SER A 6 43.08 -73.21 4.34
N ALA A 7 42.53 -73.71 3.24
CA ALA A 7 41.81 -73.00 2.20
C ALA A 7 40.31 -72.89 2.53
N ALA A 8 39.69 -71.79 2.09
CA ALA A 8 38.31 -71.81 1.63
C ALA A 8 38.16 -70.79 0.50
N ALA A 9 37.56 -71.25 -0.58
CA ALA A 9 37.53 -70.65 -1.89
C ALA A 9 36.33 -69.71 -2.09
N LEU A 10 36.59 -68.66 -2.89
CA LEU A 10 35.72 -68.02 -3.89
C LEU A 10 34.27 -67.65 -3.51
N SER A 11 33.98 -66.35 -3.55
CA SER A 11 33.13 -65.83 -4.63
C SER A 11 33.28 -64.31 -4.82
N SER A 12 33.42 -63.95 -6.08
CA SER A 12 33.71 -62.66 -6.68
C SER A 12 32.50 -61.74 -6.79
N VAL A 13 32.65 -60.45 -6.43
CA VAL A 13 32.02 -59.33 -7.16
C VAL A 13 32.99 -58.15 -7.16
N ALA A 14 33.37 -57.73 -8.36
CA ALA A 14 34.11 -56.50 -8.61
C ALA A 14 33.14 -55.30 -8.59
N ALA A 15 33.54 -54.20 -7.93
CA ALA A 15 33.02 -52.88 -8.25
C ALA A 15 34.16 -51.86 -8.13
N VAL A 16 34.31 -51.11 -9.22
CA VAL A 16 35.37 -50.17 -9.56
C VAL A 16 35.12 -48.81 -8.90
N LEU A 17 36.23 -48.22 -8.46
CA LEU A 17 36.55 -46.78 -8.29
C LEU A 17 35.52 -45.74 -8.75
N ALA A 18 35.33 -44.70 -7.93
CA ALA A 18 35.45 -43.30 -8.38
C ALA A 18 35.69 -42.34 -7.20
N LEU A 19 36.76 -41.55 -7.30
CA LEU A 19 36.98 -40.34 -6.51
C LEU A 19 35.91 -39.31 -6.87
N GLY A 20 35.24 -38.74 -5.86
CA GLY A 20 34.33 -37.60 -6.02
C GLY A 20 35.00 -36.32 -5.54
N ALA A 21 35.30 -35.45 -6.49
CA ALA A 21 35.79 -34.09 -6.29
C ALA A 21 34.70 -33.15 -5.76
N CYS A 22 35.17 -31.99 -5.28
CA CYS A 22 34.43 -30.82 -4.81
C CYS A 22 33.04 -30.60 -5.43
N ALA A 23 32.03 -30.45 -4.57
CA ALA A 23 30.82 -29.71 -4.90
C ALA A 23 30.71 -28.56 -3.90
N SER A 24 31.09 -27.37 -4.36
CA SER A 24 30.58 -26.10 -3.86
C SER A 24 29.06 -26.19 -3.81
N GLY A 25 28.49 -26.05 -2.61
CA GLY A 25 27.04 -25.89 -2.47
C GLY A 25 26.62 -24.65 -3.23
N GLU A 26 25.85 -24.84 -4.29
CA GLU A 26 25.09 -23.79 -4.93
C GLU A 26 24.10 -23.25 -3.89
N ASP A 27 24.38 -22.02 -3.45
CA ASP A 27 23.45 -21.19 -2.71
C ASP A 27 22.25 -20.94 -3.62
N THR A 28 21.14 -21.64 -3.38
CA THR A 28 19.87 -21.41 -4.09
C THR A 28 19.23 -20.14 -3.52
N GLY A 29 19.81 -19.00 -3.88
CA GLY A 29 19.31 -17.67 -3.56
C GLY A 29 17.92 -17.45 -4.15
N THR A 30 16.90 -17.67 -3.33
CA THR A 30 15.49 -17.36 -3.63
C THR A 30 15.10 -15.93 -3.22
N GLY A 31 16.10 -15.06 -2.98
CA GLY A 31 15.88 -13.63 -2.74
C GLY A 31 15.90 -12.86 -4.05
N THR A 32 14.91 -11.98 -4.27
CA THR A 32 14.98 -11.00 -5.35
C THR A 32 16.22 -10.12 -5.17
N ASP A 33 16.95 -9.87 -6.27
CA ASP A 33 18.18 -9.07 -6.28
C ASP A 33 17.98 -7.73 -5.52
N PRO A 34 18.80 -7.42 -4.49
CA PRO A 34 18.74 -6.16 -3.77
C PRO A 34 18.79 -4.91 -4.67
N ALA A 35 19.49 -4.98 -5.81
CA ALA A 35 19.53 -3.88 -6.77
C ALA A 35 18.15 -3.63 -7.42
N VAL A 36 17.41 -4.69 -7.72
CA VAL A 36 16.04 -4.61 -8.26
C VAL A 36 15.08 -4.03 -7.21
N ILE A 37 15.21 -4.43 -5.94
CA ILE A 37 14.44 -3.86 -4.83
C ILE A 37 14.76 -2.37 -4.66
N ALA A 38 16.03 -1.99 -4.73
CA ALA A 38 16.45 -0.59 -4.64
C ALA A 38 15.90 0.24 -5.81
N GLN A 39 15.92 -0.29 -7.03
CA GLN A 39 15.29 0.34 -8.20
C GLN A 39 13.79 0.52 -7.99
N GLY A 40 13.10 -0.52 -7.52
CA GLY A 40 11.66 -0.45 -7.21
C GLY A 40 11.32 0.60 -6.16
N LYS A 41 12.18 0.76 -5.15
CA LYS A 41 12.07 1.84 -4.15
C LYS A 41 12.17 3.22 -4.77
N GLN A 42 13.10 3.42 -5.71
CA GLN A 42 13.21 4.70 -6.43
C GLN A 42 11.96 4.96 -7.26
N ILE A 43 11.44 3.93 -7.96
CA ILE A 43 10.21 4.05 -8.75
C ILE A 43 9.03 4.43 -7.86
N PHE A 44 8.81 3.68 -6.78
CA PHE A 44 7.72 3.89 -5.83
C PHE A 44 7.72 5.30 -5.23
N ARG A 45 8.91 5.81 -4.88
CA ARG A 45 9.05 7.11 -4.21
C ARG A 45 9.03 8.30 -5.17
N TYR A 46 9.57 8.15 -6.38
CA TYR A 46 9.94 9.30 -7.21
C TYR A 46 9.52 9.27 -8.67
N ASP A 47 8.99 8.15 -9.18
CA ASP A 47 8.57 8.09 -10.57
C ASP A 47 7.12 8.56 -10.73
N THR A 48 6.93 9.54 -11.61
CA THR A 48 5.63 10.10 -11.97
C THR A 48 5.00 9.41 -13.18
N PHE A 49 5.77 8.58 -13.89
CA PHE A 49 5.36 7.94 -15.14
C PHE A 49 4.90 8.93 -16.23
N GLY A 50 5.30 10.21 -16.17
CA GLY A 50 4.84 11.25 -17.09
C GLY A 50 3.47 11.84 -16.74
N ASP A 51 2.97 11.59 -15.52
CA ASP A 51 1.66 12.06 -15.09
C ASP A 51 1.51 13.59 -14.95
N GLU A 52 2.59 14.34 -15.15
CA GLU A 52 2.57 15.80 -15.21
C GLU A 52 1.63 16.29 -16.32
N SER A 53 1.44 15.51 -17.40
CA SER A 53 0.42 15.81 -18.43
C SER A 53 -0.99 15.96 -17.85
N LYS A 54 -1.29 15.22 -16.77
CA LYS A 54 -2.53 15.36 -16.00
C LYS A 54 -2.41 16.43 -14.92
N TRP A 55 -1.44 16.31 -14.02
CA TRP A 55 -1.38 17.14 -12.79
C TRP A 55 -0.91 18.57 -13.05
N THR A 56 0.03 18.75 -13.96
CA THR A 56 0.52 20.06 -14.39
C THR A 56 -0.36 20.62 -15.48
N ASP A 57 -0.47 19.92 -16.61
CA ASP A 57 -0.95 20.54 -17.85
C ASP A 57 -2.48 20.62 -17.86
N ALA A 58 -3.19 19.55 -17.47
CA ALA A 58 -4.65 19.54 -17.42
C ALA A 58 -5.23 20.16 -16.12
N LEU A 59 -4.71 19.77 -14.96
CA LEU A 59 -5.22 20.19 -13.65
C LEU A 59 -4.60 21.48 -13.12
N ARG A 60 -3.48 21.94 -13.70
CA ARG A 60 -2.83 23.22 -13.32
C ARG A 60 -2.47 23.29 -11.83
N MET A 61 -2.16 22.16 -11.20
CA MET A 61 -1.89 22.11 -9.76
C MET A 61 -0.64 22.89 -9.35
N HIS A 62 0.34 22.99 -10.23
CA HIS A 62 1.55 23.78 -9.99
C HIS A 62 1.24 25.26 -9.70
N GLU A 63 0.24 25.84 -10.38
CA GLU A 63 -0.20 27.22 -10.16
C GLU A 63 -0.88 27.39 -8.79
N VAL A 64 -1.77 26.46 -8.44
CA VAL A 64 -2.49 26.45 -7.15
C VAL A 64 -1.50 26.36 -6.00
N ILE A 65 -0.55 25.42 -6.09
CA ILE A 65 0.46 25.19 -5.06
C ILE A 65 1.30 26.44 -4.86
N ALA A 66 1.86 26.98 -5.95
CA ALA A 66 2.75 28.14 -5.88
C ALA A 66 2.03 29.41 -5.41
N ALA A 67 0.73 29.53 -5.66
CA ALA A 67 -0.04 30.73 -5.31
C ALA A 67 -0.54 30.72 -3.86
N ALA A 68 -0.96 29.56 -3.32
CA ALA A 68 -1.83 29.55 -2.14
C ALA A 68 -1.62 28.39 -1.16
N VAL A 69 -0.73 27.42 -1.44
CA VAL A 69 -0.56 26.26 -0.56
C VAL A 69 0.73 26.36 0.22
N ASP A 70 0.65 26.83 1.46
CA ASP A 70 1.73 26.76 2.44
C ASP A 70 1.86 25.33 3.07
N PRO A 71 2.99 25.03 3.73
CA PRO A 71 3.18 23.74 4.39
C PRO A 71 2.09 23.37 5.42
N LEU A 72 1.59 24.30 6.24
CA LEU A 72 0.54 23.97 7.23
C LEU A 72 -0.76 23.56 6.54
N THR A 73 -1.15 24.27 5.48
CA THR A 73 -2.29 23.92 4.63
C THR A 73 -2.09 22.55 3.99
N ALA A 74 -0.91 22.27 3.42
CA ALA A 74 -0.58 20.98 2.83
C ALA A 74 -0.66 19.82 3.84
N LEU A 75 -0.10 20.00 5.05
CA LEU A 75 -0.16 19.02 6.13
C LEU A 75 -1.60 18.78 6.62
N SER A 76 -2.45 19.81 6.60
CA SER A 76 -3.86 19.71 7.05
C SER A 76 -4.71 18.76 6.19
N VAL A 77 -4.37 18.63 4.90
CA VAL A 77 -4.96 17.69 3.94
C VAL A 77 -4.14 16.40 3.80
N GLY A 78 -3.22 16.16 4.73
CA GLY A 78 -2.50 14.90 4.87
C GLY A 78 -1.31 14.69 3.93
N LEU A 79 -0.84 15.73 3.23
CA LEU A 79 0.50 15.68 2.64
C LEU A 79 1.54 15.54 3.75
N LYS A 80 2.68 14.89 3.44
CA LYS A 80 3.72 14.59 4.42
C LYS A 80 5.07 15.13 3.94
N VAL A 81 5.96 15.42 4.87
CA VAL A 81 7.34 15.85 4.58
C VAL A 81 8.33 14.85 5.17
N ASP A 82 9.19 14.32 4.31
CA ASP A 82 10.28 13.42 4.67
C ASP A 82 11.44 14.21 5.29
N ALA A 83 11.61 14.09 6.60
CA ALA A 83 12.68 14.76 7.33
C ALA A 83 14.07 14.27 6.93
N GLU A 84 14.22 13.03 6.42
CA GLU A 84 15.50 12.49 5.97
C GLU A 84 15.97 13.11 4.64
N ALA A 85 15.07 13.75 3.89
CA ALA A 85 15.40 14.48 2.67
C ALA A 85 15.80 15.94 2.93
N LEU A 86 15.61 16.45 4.16
CA LEU A 86 15.87 17.84 4.49
C LEU A 86 17.34 18.07 4.90
N PRO A 87 17.97 19.18 4.44
CA PRO A 87 19.25 19.60 4.98
C PRO A 87 19.18 19.85 6.50
N PRO A 88 20.25 19.62 7.28
CA PRO A 88 20.24 19.81 8.73
C PRO A 88 19.79 21.20 9.19
N ALA A 89 20.15 22.25 8.44
CA ALA A 89 19.71 23.62 8.73
C ALA A 89 18.20 23.81 8.57
N VAL A 90 17.57 23.12 7.62
CA VAL A 90 16.11 23.17 7.42
C VAL A 90 15.41 22.41 8.55
N VAL A 91 15.95 21.24 8.94
CA VAL A 91 15.44 20.51 10.12
C VAL A 91 15.49 21.38 11.37
N GLN A 92 16.64 22.03 11.62
CA GLN A 92 16.79 22.92 12.77
C GLN A 92 15.83 24.11 12.70
N GLY A 93 15.69 24.73 11.52
CA GLY A 93 14.79 25.85 11.32
C GLY A 93 13.31 25.53 11.50
N ILE A 94 12.90 24.28 11.20
CA ILE A 94 11.56 23.78 11.53
C ILE A 94 11.43 23.57 13.04
N ARG A 95 12.45 23.02 13.72
CA ARG A 95 12.41 22.76 15.16
C ARG A 95 12.31 24.03 16.00
N ASP A 96 13.05 25.07 15.63
CA ASP A 96 13.10 26.34 16.37
C ASP A 96 12.12 27.40 15.85
N GLY A 97 11.37 27.09 14.80
CA GLY A 97 10.36 27.97 14.23
C GLY A 97 10.92 29.15 13.43
N SER A 98 12.21 29.13 13.08
CA SER A 98 12.81 30.17 12.24
C SER A 98 12.44 30.04 10.75
N ILE A 99 11.93 28.88 10.31
CA ILE A 99 11.35 28.70 8.98
C ILE A 99 9.85 28.92 9.04
N ASP A 100 9.37 29.86 8.22
CA ASP A 100 7.95 30.15 8.09
C ASP A 100 7.21 29.05 7.31
N LEU A 101 6.45 28.22 8.03
CA LEU A 101 5.60 27.19 7.46
C LEU A 101 4.24 27.71 6.98
N ALA A 102 3.96 29.01 7.12
CA ALA A 102 2.76 29.66 6.58
C ALA A 102 3.01 30.34 5.22
N SER A 103 4.19 30.12 4.61
CA SER A 103 4.55 30.67 3.30
C SER A 103 4.47 29.62 2.18
N PRO A 104 3.76 29.90 1.07
CA PRO A 104 3.79 29.05 -0.13
C PRO A 104 5.18 28.87 -0.73
N ASP A 105 6.08 29.86 -0.57
CA ASP A 105 7.46 29.75 -1.04
C ASP A 105 8.22 28.63 -0.29
N THR A 106 7.85 28.36 0.96
CA THR A 106 8.39 27.22 1.72
C THR A 106 7.93 25.89 1.12
N THR A 107 6.68 25.77 0.65
CA THR A 107 6.22 24.57 -0.08
C THR A 107 7.03 24.34 -1.35
N VAL A 108 7.28 25.41 -2.13
CA VAL A 108 8.10 25.33 -3.35
C VAL A 108 9.53 24.90 -3.02
N ALA A 109 10.11 25.41 -1.93
CA ALA A 109 11.43 25.01 -1.48
C ALA A 109 11.48 23.53 -1.06
N LEU A 110 10.46 23.03 -0.33
CA LEU A 110 10.35 21.62 0.05
C LEU A 110 10.20 20.69 -1.17
N LEU A 111 9.44 21.12 -2.18
CA LEU A 111 9.32 20.39 -3.45
C LEU A 111 10.65 20.36 -4.21
N LYS A 112 11.39 21.47 -4.23
CA LYS A 112 12.74 21.53 -4.83
C LYS A 112 13.72 20.56 -4.16
N LEU A 113 13.58 20.36 -2.84
CA LEU A 113 14.34 19.39 -2.05
C LEU A 113 13.84 17.94 -2.22
N ASN A 114 12.74 17.72 -2.95
CA ASN A 114 12.07 16.43 -3.05
C ASN A 114 11.63 15.86 -1.70
N ALA A 115 11.33 16.74 -0.74
CA ALA A 115 10.99 16.37 0.62
C ALA A 115 9.49 16.12 0.81
N VAL A 116 8.62 16.64 -0.06
CA VAL A 116 7.18 16.35 0.01
C VAL A 116 6.93 14.93 -0.49
N VAL A 117 6.45 14.05 0.40
CA VAL A 117 6.25 12.63 0.11
C VAL A 117 5.20 12.48 -0.98
N GLY A 118 5.57 11.78 -2.06
CA GLY A 118 4.65 11.47 -3.14
C GLY A 118 4.44 12.56 -4.18
N LEU A 119 5.04 13.75 -4.03
CA LEU A 119 4.99 14.82 -5.02
C LEU A 119 6.38 15.04 -5.64
N ARG A 120 6.41 15.22 -6.97
CA ARG A 120 7.62 15.54 -7.72
C ARG A 120 7.44 16.86 -8.43
N GLY A 121 8.21 17.86 -8.02
CA GLY A 121 8.17 19.20 -8.59
C GLY A 121 9.39 19.48 -9.48
N THR A 122 9.18 20.14 -10.60
CA THR A 122 10.23 20.87 -11.33
C THR A 122 10.18 22.32 -10.89
N VAL A 123 11.26 22.80 -10.29
CA VAL A 123 11.37 24.17 -9.78
C VAL A 123 12.46 24.90 -10.55
N GLU A 124 12.08 26.02 -11.16
CA GLU A 124 12.95 26.85 -11.99
C GLU A 124 13.12 28.24 -11.39
N ARG A 125 14.24 28.89 -11.71
CA ARG A 125 14.52 30.27 -11.29
C ARG A 125 13.99 31.24 -12.33
N ILE A 126 12.78 31.76 -12.14
CA ILE A 126 12.12 32.68 -13.08
C ILE A 126 12.05 34.08 -12.44
N GLY A 127 12.61 35.08 -13.10
CA GLY A 127 12.57 36.48 -12.62
C GLY A 127 13.23 36.67 -11.25
N GLY A 128 14.20 35.82 -10.88
CA GLY A 128 14.79 35.89 -9.54
C GLY A 128 13.87 35.38 -8.43
N LYS A 129 12.91 34.52 -8.74
CA LYS A 129 12.12 33.73 -7.77
C LYS A 129 12.17 32.24 -8.14
N ASP A 130 12.17 31.36 -7.13
CA ASP A 130 11.97 29.93 -7.35
C ASP A 130 10.48 29.69 -7.66
N THR A 131 10.19 29.08 -8.80
CA THR A 131 8.84 28.89 -9.33
C THR A 131 8.63 27.43 -9.68
N LEU A 132 7.56 26.83 -9.17
CA LEU A 132 7.14 25.48 -9.52
C LEU A 132 6.51 25.49 -10.93
N THR A 133 7.21 24.89 -11.91
CA THR A 133 6.75 24.85 -13.31
C THR A 133 6.06 23.56 -13.68
N ARG A 134 6.41 22.45 -13.02
CA ARG A 134 5.72 21.16 -13.17
C ARG A 134 5.56 20.46 -11.83
N VAL A 135 4.50 19.68 -11.70
CA VAL A 135 4.23 18.78 -10.59
C VAL A 135 3.56 17.51 -11.09
N GLY A 136 4.04 16.38 -10.58
CA GLY A 136 3.44 15.05 -10.74
C GLY A 136 3.33 14.34 -9.40
N ILE A 137 2.65 13.20 -9.38
CA ILE A 137 2.47 12.40 -8.16
C ILE A 137 3.16 11.03 -8.30
N THR A 138 3.36 10.33 -7.20
CA THR A 138 3.97 8.99 -7.19
C THR A 138 3.15 8.05 -6.31
N CYS A 139 3.47 6.75 -6.34
CA CYS A 139 2.80 5.74 -5.52
C CYS A 139 2.88 6.07 -4.02
N ALA A 140 3.96 6.71 -3.58
CA ALA A 140 4.20 7.10 -2.20
C ALA A 140 3.20 8.15 -1.66
N LEU A 141 2.49 8.90 -2.53
CA LEU A 141 1.50 9.88 -2.08
C LEU A 141 0.43 9.25 -1.19
N CYS A 142 -0.13 8.12 -1.66
CA CYS A 142 -1.17 7.38 -0.96
C CYS A 142 -0.60 6.28 -0.05
N HIS A 143 0.50 5.64 -0.48
CA HIS A 143 1.02 4.43 0.19
C HIS A 143 2.27 4.71 1.05
N SER A 144 2.46 5.94 1.52
CA SER A 144 3.47 6.26 2.52
C SER A 144 2.99 7.31 3.50
N THR A 145 3.44 7.20 4.74
CA THR A 145 3.28 8.24 5.75
C THR A 145 4.63 8.56 6.38
N VAL A 146 4.65 9.37 7.45
CA VAL A 146 5.82 9.61 8.28
C VAL A 146 5.54 9.25 9.74
N ASP A 147 6.60 9.11 10.53
CA ASP A 147 6.53 8.78 11.96
C ASP A 147 6.36 10.00 12.89
N ASP A 148 6.16 11.20 12.32
CA ASP A 148 6.01 12.48 13.05
C ASP A 148 7.18 12.82 14.00
N SER A 149 8.37 12.24 13.80
CA SER A 149 9.54 12.42 14.66
C SER A 149 10.13 13.84 14.68
N LEU A 150 9.72 14.71 13.76
CA LEU A 150 10.11 16.13 13.73
C LEU A 150 8.94 17.04 14.13
N ALA A 151 7.77 16.86 13.53
CA ALA A 151 6.52 17.57 13.83
C ALA A 151 5.34 16.76 13.26
N PRO A 152 4.08 17.07 13.62
CA PRO A 152 2.93 16.39 13.01
C PRO A 152 2.95 16.50 11.47
N GLY A 153 2.98 15.35 10.78
CA GLY A 153 3.09 15.22 9.33
C GLY A 153 4.51 15.42 8.77
N ILE A 154 5.52 15.57 9.62
CA ILE A 154 6.93 15.73 9.25
C ILE A 154 7.79 14.74 10.06
N GLY A 155 8.45 13.81 9.38
CA GLY A 155 9.23 12.78 10.05
C GLY A 155 9.93 11.82 9.10
N LYS A 156 10.40 10.69 9.63
CA LYS A 156 10.99 9.63 8.83
C LYS A 156 9.92 8.94 8.00
N ARG A 157 10.21 8.76 6.71
CA ARG A 157 9.28 8.11 5.78
C ARG A 157 9.05 6.64 6.11
N LEU A 158 7.78 6.26 6.09
CA LEU A 158 7.27 4.90 6.30
C LEU A 158 6.57 4.42 5.01
N ASP A 159 7.30 3.73 4.14
CA ASP A 159 6.74 3.20 2.88
C ASP A 159 5.87 1.95 3.14
N GLY A 160 4.78 1.80 2.39
CA GLY A 160 3.82 0.72 2.54
C GLY A 160 2.72 0.99 3.55
N TRP A 161 2.94 1.93 4.47
CA TRP A 161 1.95 2.39 5.44
C TRP A 161 0.95 3.31 4.73
N PRO A 162 -0.36 3.04 4.81
CA PRO A 162 -1.35 3.84 4.09
C PRO A 162 -1.44 5.23 4.71
N ASN A 163 -1.46 6.28 3.87
CA ASN A 163 -1.66 7.64 4.32
C ASN A 163 -3.15 7.87 4.66
N ARG A 164 -3.52 7.58 5.91
CA ARG A 164 -4.89 7.70 6.42
C ARG A 164 -5.37 9.14 6.60
N ASP A 165 -4.45 10.10 6.56
CA ASP A 165 -4.76 11.52 6.73
C ASP A 165 -4.94 12.24 5.40
N LEU A 166 -4.42 11.65 4.30
CA LEU A 166 -4.49 12.23 2.96
C LEU A 166 -5.94 12.48 2.56
N ASP A 167 -6.24 13.66 2.05
CA ASP A 167 -7.53 13.99 1.44
C ASP A 167 -7.36 14.19 -0.06
N PRO A 168 -7.32 13.12 -0.88
CA PRO A 168 -7.14 13.25 -2.32
C PRO A 168 -8.25 14.08 -2.96
N GLY A 169 -9.48 13.96 -2.43
CA GLY A 169 -10.64 14.67 -2.93
C GLY A 169 -10.51 16.18 -2.74
N ALA A 170 -10.16 16.62 -1.53
CA ALA A 170 -9.90 18.03 -1.24
C ALA A 170 -8.74 18.58 -2.08
N ILE A 171 -7.67 17.82 -2.27
CA ILE A 171 -6.50 18.24 -3.08
C ILE A 171 -6.91 18.43 -4.55
N ILE A 172 -7.57 17.44 -5.17
CA ILE A 172 -8.02 17.52 -6.57
C ILE A 172 -9.01 18.68 -6.75
N ALA A 173 -9.90 18.89 -5.78
CA ALA A 173 -10.90 19.95 -5.79
C ALA A 173 -10.33 21.38 -5.85
N LEU A 174 -9.06 21.57 -5.47
CA LEU A 174 -8.37 22.87 -5.58
C LEU A 174 -8.04 23.26 -7.02
N SER A 175 -8.02 22.29 -7.96
CA SER A 175 -7.73 22.58 -9.35
C SER A 175 -8.78 23.53 -9.95
N PRO A 176 -8.34 24.57 -10.69
CA PRO A 176 -9.25 25.47 -11.41
C PRO A 176 -9.96 24.77 -12.59
N SER A 177 -9.46 23.61 -13.02
CA SER A 177 -10.02 22.83 -14.14
C SER A 177 -11.16 21.91 -13.73
N ILE A 178 -11.49 21.84 -12.44
CA ILE A 178 -12.57 21.00 -11.92
C ILE A 178 -13.86 21.81 -11.81
N ASP A 179 -14.94 21.31 -12.42
CA ASP A 179 -16.26 21.95 -12.33
C ASP A 179 -16.91 21.77 -10.95
N THR A 180 -18.00 22.49 -10.70
CA THR A 180 -18.70 22.49 -9.41
C THR A 180 -19.26 21.11 -9.03
N ALA A 181 -19.74 20.33 -9.99
CA ALA A 181 -20.35 19.02 -9.71
C ALA A 181 -19.28 17.99 -9.32
N ALA A 182 -18.19 17.92 -10.10
CA ALA A 182 -17.04 17.08 -9.80
C ALA A 182 -16.38 17.50 -8.47
N ARG A 183 -16.27 18.81 -8.19
CA ARG A 183 -15.75 19.32 -6.92
C ARG A 183 -16.56 18.83 -5.71
N ALA A 184 -17.89 18.83 -5.82
CA ALA A 184 -18.76 18.32 -4.76
C ALA A 184 -18.55 16.82 -4.51
N VAL A 185 -18.37 16.03 -5.58
CA VAL A 185 -18.07 14.60 -5.46
C VAL A 185 -16.72 14.38 -4.79
N PHE A 186 -15.65 15.01 -5.27
CA PHE A 186 -14.32 14.88 -4.68
C PHE A 186 -14.31 15.30 -3.21
N GLY A 187 -14.94 16.42 -2.86
CA GLY A 187 -15.06 16.88 -1.48
C GLY A 187 -15.84 15.94 -0.55
N SER A 188 -16.58 14.97 -1.09
CA SER A 188 -17.34 13.99 -0.30
C SER A 188 -16.54 12.75 0.13
N TRP A 189 -15.35 12.53 -0.43
CA TRP A 189 -14.59 11.30 -0.18
C TRP A 189 -14.01 11.23 1.23
N GLY A 190 -13.51 12.36 1.73
CA GLY A 190 -12.88 12.48 3.04
C GLY A 190 -11.49 11.84 3.13
N LYS A 191 -10.86 12.03 4.29
CA LYS A 191 -9.49 11.59 4.57
C LYS A 191 -9.31 10.08 4.50
N GLY A 192 -8.15 9.66 4.00
CA GLY A 192 -7.73 8.28 3.87
C GLY A 192 -8.50 7.48 2.84
N LYS A 193 -9.32 8.13 2.00
CA LYS A 193 -10.21 7.50 1.03
C LYS A 193 -10.02 8.03 -0.38
N TYR A 194 -10.24 7.16 -1.34
CA TYR A 194 -10.17 7.45 -2.77
C TYR A 194 -11.11 6.50 -3.51
N ASP A 195 -11.80 6.97 -4.55
CA ASP A 195 -12.51 6.09 -5.46
C ASP A 195 -11.66 5.89 -6.73
N PRO A 196 -10.95 4.76 -6.87
CA PRO A 196 -10.09 4.52 -8.02
C PRO A 196 -10.86 4.10 -9.27
N ARG A 197 -12.20 4.11 -9.25
CA ARG A 197 -13.04 3.78 -10.42
C ARG A 197 -13.93 4.96 -10.83
N PHE A 198 -14.06 5.99 -10.01
CA PHE A 198 -14.96 7.12 -10.27
C PHE A 198 -14.71 7.82 -11.62
N ASN A 199 -13.45 7.98 -12.03
CA ASN A 199 -13.13 8.60 -13.32
C ASN A 199 -13.45 7.71 -14.54
N LEU A 200 -13.89 6.47 -14.31
CA LEU A 200 -14.23 5.50 -15.35
C LEU A 200 -15.73 5.21 -15.37
N ASP A 201 -16.35 5.04 -14.20
CA ASP A 201 -17.77 4.66 -14.08
C ASP A 201 -18.69 5.79 -13.57
N GLY A 202 -18.13 6.90 -13.07
CA GLY A 202 -18.89 8.02 -12.51
C GLY A 202 -19.61 7.73 -11.20
N ILE A 203 -19.38 6.56 -10.59
CA ILE A 203 -20.05 6.13 -9.35
C ILE A 203 -19.23 6.62 -8.17
N ASN A 204 -19.87 7.35 -7.24
CA ASN A 204 -19.24 7.83 -6.03
C ASN A 204 -19.31 6.79 -4.90
N GLY A 205 -18.27 5.96 -4.76
CA GLY A 205 -18.14 4.95 -3.72
C GLY A 205 -16.68 4.82 -3.25
N PRO A 206 -16.16 5.82 -2.52
CA PRO A 206 -14.75 5.87 -2.14
C PRO A 206 -14.40 4.77 -1.15
N VAL A 207 -13.25 4.14 -1.37
CA VAL A 207 -12.68 3.10 -0.51
C VAL A 207 -11.47 3.63 0.24
N VAL A 208 -11.15 3.00 1.36
CA VAL A 208 -10.00 3.37 2.18
C VAL A 208 -8.70 2.96 1.45
N ILE A 209 -7.68 3.81 1.52
CA ILE A 209 -6.36 3.54 0.92
C ILE A 209 -5.73 2.32 1.63
N PRO A 210 -5.55 1.15 0.97
CA PRO A 210 -5.09 -0.03 1.68
C PRO A 210 -3.60 0.04 2.03
N PRO A 211 -3.14 -0.70 3.06
CA PRO A 211 -1.71 -0.91 3.27
C PRO A 211 -1.09 -1.60 2.04
N ALA A 212 0.14 -1.20 1.71
CA ALA A 212 0.93 -1.79 0.63
C ALA A 212 2.12 -2.61 1.15
N TYR A 213 2.12 -2.94 2.44
CA TYR A 213 3.06 -3.88 3.07
C TYR A 213 2.44 -5.27 3.23
N GLY A 214 3.28 -6.26 3.56
CA GLY A 214 2.85 -7.61 3.95
C GLY A 214 2.24 -8.41 2.80
N LEU A 215 2.50 -8.02 1.56
CA LEU A 215 1.89 -8.63 0.38
C LEU A 215 2.67 -9.84 -0.17
N ALA A 216 3.88 -10.11 0.33
CA ALA A 216 4.64 -11.30 -0.03
C ALA A 216 3.81 -12.58 0.21
N GLY A 217 3.63 -13.38 -0.85
CA GLY A 217 2.87 -14.63 -0.80
C GLY A 217 1.34 -14.47 -0.77
N VAL A 218 0.82 -13.24 -0.78
CA VAL A 218 -0.63 -12.99 -0.90
C VAL A 218 -1.03 -13.08 -2.37
N ALA A 219 -1.87 -14.05 -2.72
CA ALA A 219 -2.50 -14.12 -4.03
C ALA A 219 -3.63 -13.09 -4.14
N ARG A 220 -3.91 -12.59 -5.35
CA ARG A 220 -5.00 -11.64 -5.66
C ARG A 220 -4.81 -10.32 -4.89
N ILE A 221 -4.30 -9.26 -5.52
CA ILE A 221 -3.75 -8.15 -4.73
C ILE A 221 -4.82 -7.17 -4.24
N THR A 222 -5.82 -6.86 -5.06
CA THR A 222 -6.88 -5.91 -4.69
C THR A 222 -7.87 -6.51 -3.69
N SER A 223 -8.68 -5.67 -3.04
CA SER A 223 -9.76 -6.13 -2.15
C SER A 223 -10.81 -6.96 -2.87
N THR A 224 -10.95 -6.81 -4.19
CA THR A 224 -11.84 -7.62 -5.04
C THR A 224 -11.12 -8.75 -5.75
N GLY A 225 -9.79 -8.86 -5.59
CA GLY A 225 -8.98 -9.87 -6.25
C GLY A 225 -8.85 -9.70 -7.76
N ASP A 226 -9.05 -8.49 -8.27
CA ASP A 226 -8.70 -8.13 -9.64
C ASP A 226 -7.18 -8.26 -9.84
N GLY A 227 -6.79 -8.89 -10.96
CA GLY A 227 -5.41 -9.20 -11.30
C GLY A 227 -4.86 -10.45 -10.61
N ASP A 228 -3.80 -11.03 -11.20
CA ASP A 228 -3.08 -12.16 -10.62
C ASP A 228 -1.89 -11.70 -9.76
N ASP A 229 -1.37 -10.49 -10.00
CA ASP A 229 -0.23 -9.89 -9.31
C ASP A 229 -0.44 -8.39 -9.01
N ILE A 230 0.51 -7.77 -8.30
CA ILE A 230 0.46 -6.34 -7.99
C ILE A 230 0.77 -5.47 -9.21
N ALA A 231 1.53 -5.98 -10.19
CA ALA A 231 1.84 -5.27 -11.42
C ALA A 231 0.57 -4.92 -12.23
N TYR A 232 -0.46 -5.78 -12.22
CA TYR A 232 -1.79 -5.44 -12.76
C TYR A 232 -2.34 -4.15 -12.13
N TRP A 233 -2.40 -4.09 -10.80
CA TRP A 233 -2.98 -2.94 -10.09
C TRP A 233 -2.09 -1.70 -10.19
N ASN A 234 -0.77 -1.86 -10.14
CA ASN A 234 0.18 -0.78 -10.37
C ASN A 234 -0.01 -0.14 -11.75
N ARG A 235 -0.17 -0.97 -12.80
CA ARG A 235 -0.43 -0.47 -14.16
C ARG A 235 -1.77 0.26 -14.24
N TYR A 236 -2.81 -0.31 -13.63
CA TYR A 236 -4.12 0.33 -13.54
C TYR A 236 -4.03 1.72 -12.89
N VAL A 237 -3.44 1.81 -11.70
CA VAL A 237 -3.32 3.07 -10.96
C VAL A 237 -2.42 4.06 -11.68
N ALA A 238 -1.24 3.65 -12.14
CA ALA A 238 -0.30 4.54 -12.83
C ALA A 238 -0.94 5.19 -14.08
N ILE A 239 -1.69 4.42 -14.87
CA ILE A 239 -2.22 4.92 -16.13
C ILE A 239 -3.58 5.60 -15.94
N THR A 240 -4.52 4.92 -15.29
CA THR A 240 -5.91 5.42 -15.23
C THR A 240 -6.11 6.47 -14.14
N GLN A 241 -5.37 6.39 -13.03
CA GLN A 241 -5.59 7.24 -11.87
C GLN A 241 -4.55 8.36 -11.77
N MET A 242 -3.26 8.02 -11.84
CA MET A 242 -2.18 9.02 -11.84
C MET A 242 -2.14 9.78 -13.15
N GLY A 243 -2.35 9.13 -14.29
CA GLY A 243 -2.29 9.76 -15.62
C GLY A 243 -0.96 9.54 -16.35
N GLY A 244 -0.16 8.56 -15.90
CA GLY A 244 1.10 8.18 -16.51
C GLY A 244 0.94 7.68 -17.95
N HIS A 245 1.99 7.86 -18.74
CA HIS A 245 2.04 7.52 -20.16
C HIS A 245 2.13 6.00 -20.37
N GLY A 246 1.21 5.46 -21.17
CA GLY A 246 1.07 4.04 -21.42
C GLY A 246 -0.37 3.68 -21.79
N ALA A 247 -0.67 2.38 -21.82
CA ALA A 247 -2.02 1.88 -22.04
C ALA A 247 -2.45 0.86 -20.98
N PHE A 248 -3.72 0.92 -20.57
CA PHE A 248 -4.37 -0.08 -19.74
C PHE A 248 -5.72 -0.46 -20.37
N SER A 249 -5.97 -1.76 -20.51
CA SER A 249 -7.25 -2.27 -21.00
C SER A 249 -7.69 -3.49 -20.18
N ASP A 250 -8.96 -3.51 -19.79
CA ASP A 250 -9.62 -4.65 -19.17
C ASP A 250 -11.11 -4.66 -19.52
N ALA A 251 -11.48 -5.51 -20.48
CA ALA A 251 -12.85 -5.62 -20.98
C ALA A 251 -13.86 -6.07 -19.91
N ARG A 252 -13.41 -6.76 -18.84
CA ARG A 252 -14.31 -7.25 -17.76
C ARG A 252 -14.91 -6.11 -16.95
N ILE A 253 -14.25 -4.96 -16.96
CA ILE A 253 -14.67 -3.71 -16.30
C ILE A 253 -14.88 -2.56 -17.31
N GLY A 254 -14.82 -2.85 -18.62
CA GLY A 254 -15.08 -1.86 -19.67
C GLY A 254 -14.04 -0.73 -19.75
N VAL A 255 -12.81 -0.97 -19.30
CA VAL A 255 -11.76 0.07 -19.25
C VAL A 255 -10.84 -0.09 -20.46
N ASP A 256 -10.62 1.00 -21.19
CA ASP A 256 -9.59 1.13 -22.23
C ASP A 256 -9.06 2.56 -22.23
N VAL A 257 -7.86 2.75 -21.70
CA VAL A 257 -7.24 4.07 -21.48
C VAL A 257 -5.84 4.07 -22.06
N ARG A 258 -5.53 5.13 -22.82
CA ARG A 258 -4.18 5.42 -23.31
C ARG A 258 -3.83 6.88 -23.02
N ASN A 259 -2.69 7.09 -22.38
CA ASN A 259 -2.09 8.42 -22.21
C ASN A 259 -0.75 8.47 -22.94
N GLY A 260 -0.47 9.58 -23.62
CA GLY A 260 0.78 9.76 -24.36
C GLY A 260 0.93 8.82 -25.58
N SER A 261 2.04 8.99 -26.28
CA SER A 261 2.44 8.12 -27.40
C SER A 261 3.44 7.04 -26.99
N ASP A 262 4.10 7.23 -25.86
CA ASP A 262 5.12 6.38 -25.25
C ASP A 262 4.57 5.53 -24.08
N ASP A 263 5.34 4.53 -23.65
CA ASP A 263 5.03 3.72 -22.46
C ASP A 263 6.14 3.92 -21.44
N LEU A 264 5.83 4.66 -20.37
CA LEU A 264 6.73 4.97 -19.28
C LEU A 264 6.49 4.07 -18.05
N VAL A 265 5.55 3.13 -18.13
CA VAL A 265 5.07 2.31 -17.01
C VAL A 265 5.60 0.88 -17.11
N SER A 266 5.39 0.20 -18.24
CA SER A 266 5.49 -1.27 -18.31
C SER A 266 6.86 -1.82 -17.91
N ALA A 267 7.95 -1.19 -18.34
CA ALA A 267 9.31 -1.64 -18.02
C ALA A 267 9.69 -1.49 -16.54
N LYS A 268 8.97 -0.64 -15.78
CA LYS A 268 9.23 -0.35 -14.36
C LYS A 268 8.47 -1.28 -13.41
N LEU A 269 7.41 -1.93 -13.89
CA LEU A 269 6.53 -2.75 -13.07
C LEU A 269 7.23 -3.92 -12.35
N PRO A 270 8.20 -4.66 -12.96
CA PRO A 270 8.86 -5.75 -12.26
C PRO A 270 9.64 -5.28 -11.02
N ALA A 271 10.40 -4.19 -11.14
CA ALA A 271 11.16 -3.63 -10.03
C ALA A 271 10.22 -3.03 -8.96
N LEU A 272 9.19 -2.30 -9.37
CA LEU A 272 8.18 -1.76 -8.45
C LEU A 272 7.49 -2.88 -7.65
N GLN A 273 7.07 -3.95 -8.32
CA GLN A 273 6.49 -5.13 -7.68
C GLN A 273 7.47 -5.77 -6.69
N ALA A 274 8.73 -5.98 -7.09
CA ALA A 274 9.74 -6.56 -6.21
C ALA A 274 9.90 -5.75 -4.91
N TYR A 275 9.93 -4.42 -5.01
CA TYR A 275 10.01 -3.56 -3.85
C TYR A 275 8.77 -3.63 -2.96
N GLN A 276 7.57 -3.56 -3.53
CA GLN A 276 6.32 -3.63 -2.75
C GLN A 276 6.18 -4.98 -2.03
N LEU A 277 6.58 -6.09 -2.67
CA LEU A 277 6.58 -7.40 -2.03
C LEU A 277 7.64 -7.51 -0.91
N ALA A 278 8.71 -6.71 -0.95
CA ALA A 278 9.72 -6.66 0.10
C ALA A 278 9.30 -5.80 1.32
N LEU A 279 8.21 -5.03 1.24
CA LEU A 279 7.68 -4.26 2.37
C LEU A 279 7.04 -5.20 3.39
N ALA A 280 7.71 -5.45 4.50
CA ALA A 280 7.19 -6.29 5.57
C ALA A 280 6.04 -5.60 6.33
N ALA A 281 5.07 -6.40 6.79
CA ALA A 281 4.06 -5.90 7.73
C ALA A 281 4.74 -5.46 9.03
N PRO A 282 4.34 -4.33 9.62
CA PRO A 282 4.98 -3.82 10.82
C PRO A 282 4.61 -4.66 12.04
N ALA A 283 5.63 -4.99 12.83
CA ALA A 283 5.42 -5.63 14.12
C ALA A 283 4.64 -4.71 15.07
N PRO A 284 3.75 -5.25 15.91
CA PRO A 284 3.10 -4.46 16.94
C PRO A 284 4.13 -3.84 17.90
N PRO A 285 3.96 -2.58 18.33
CA PRO A 285 4.87 -1.97 19.29
C PRO A 285 4.93 -2.77 20.60
N ALA A 286 6.08 -2.78 21.24
CA ALA A 286 6.23 -3.48 22.52
C ALA A 286 5.22 -2.94 23.55
N GLY A 287 4.45 -3.83 24.17
CA GLY A 287 3.42 -3.48 25.16
C GLY A 287 2.13 -2.91 24.57
N SER A 288 1.92 -2.93 23.24
CA SER A 288 0.69 -2.43 22.62
C SER A 288 -0.52 -3.37 22.74
N PHE A 289 -0.33 -4.58 23.28
CA PHE A 289 -1.38 -5.58 23.51
C PHE A 289 -1.07 -6.42 24.75
N ASP A 290 -2.11 -7.00 25.34
CA ASP A 290 -1.99 -7.98 26.44
C ASP A 290 -1.71 -9.37 25.85
N ALA A 291 -0.51 -9.91 26.11
CA ALA A 291 -0.09 -11.21 25.58
C ALA A 291 -0.91 -12.39 26.11
N ALA A 292 -1.39 -12.33 27.36
CA ALA A 292 -2.21 -13.40 27.94
C ALA A 292 -3.63 -13.37 27.36
N ALA A 293 -4.19 -12.17 27.16
CA ALA A 293 -5.45 -11.99 26.45
C ALA A 293 -5.35 -12.40 24.99
N ALA A 294 -4.29 -12.01 24.28
CA ALA A 294 -4.04 -12.42 22.90
C ALA A 294 -3.94 -13.95 22.75
N ALA A 295 -3.33 -14.65 23.71
CA ALA A 295 -3.28 -16.12 23.70
C ALA A 295 -4.69 -16.74 23.81
N ARG A 296 -5.57 -16.19 24.66
CA ARG A 296 -6.99 -16.62 24.73
C ARG A 296 -7.75 -16.23 23.47
N GLY A 297 -7.50 -15.03 22.94
CA GLY A 297 -8.08 -14.52 21.70
C GLY A 297 -7.75 -15.36 20.49
N LYS A 298 -6.55 -15.94 20.42
CA LYS A 298 -6.18 -16.92 19.40
C LYS A 298 -7.08 -18.16 19.46
N ALA A 299 -7.39 -18.66 20.65
CA ALA A 299 -8.31 -19.79 20.81
C ALA A 299 -9.75 -19.42 20.36
N VAL A 300 -10.20 -18.19 20.63
CA VAL A 300 -11.47 -17.67 20.11
C VAL A 300 -11.42 -17.59 18.58
N PHE A 301 -10.36 -17.03 18.00
CA PHE A 301 -10.17 -16.87 16.55
C PHE A 301 -10.23 -18.22 15.81
N GLU A 302 -9.61 -19.26 16.37
CA GLU A 302 -9.56 -20.61 15.80
C GLU A 302 -10.82 -21.43 16.10
N GLY A 303 -11.51 -21.13 17.21
CA GLY A 303 -12.70 -21.84 17.69
C GLY A 303 -14.00 -21.08 17.45
N ALA A 304 -14.60 -20.54 18.52
CA ALA A 304 -15.93 -19.95 18.51
C ALA A 304 -16.09 -18.78 17.52
N GLY A 305 -15.04 -17.98 17.33
CA GLY A 305 -15.02 -16.88 16.37
C GLY A 305 -14.93 -17.32 14.91
N ARG A 306 -14.51 -18.58 14.66
CA ARG A 306 -14.40 -19.21 13.33
C ARG A 306 -13.60 -18.40 12.31
N CYS A 307 -12.82 -17.41 12.74
CA CYS A 307 -12.13 -16.45 11.86
C CYS A 307 -11.09 -17.15 10.98
N VAL A 308 -10.46 -18.20 11.52
CA VAL A 308 -9.47 -19.04 10.82
C VAL A 308 -10.05 -19.73 9.58
N SER A 309 -11.37 -19.84 9.42
CA SER A 309 -11.95 -20.48 8.23
C SER A 309 -11.66 -19.72 6.94
N CYS A 310 -11.37 -18.41 7.03
CA CYS A 310 -10.97 -17.57 5.90
C CYS A 310 -9.58 -16.95 6.13
N HIS A 311 -9.28 -16.53 7.35
CA HIS A 311 -7.98 -15.95 7.71
C HIS A 311 -7.00 -17.05 8.16
N SER A 312 -6.63 -17.92 7.22
CA SER A 312 -5.82 -19.11 7.47
C SER A 312 -4.38 -19.00 6.95
N GLY A 313 -3.53 -19.90 7.43
CA GLY A 313 -2.19 -20.13 6.89
C GLY A 313 -1.21 -18.99 7.15
N PRO A 314 0.01 -19.06 6.58
CA PRO A 314 1.09 -18.12 6.87
C PRO A 314 0.77 -16.66 6.49
N THR A 315 -0.13 -16.42 5.55
CA THR A 315 -0.51 -15.09 5.07
C THR A 315 -1.82 -14.57 5.65
N PHE A 316 -2.46 -15.33 6.56
CA PHE A 316 -3.76 -14.99 7.18
C PHE A 316 -4.86 -14.69 6.15
N THR A 317 -4.88 -15.45 5.06
CA THR A 317 -5.86 -15.30 3.98
C THR A 317 -5.98 -16.59 3.17
N ASP A 318 -7.18 -16.87 2.69
CA ASP A 318 -7.52 -17.95 1.77
C ASP A 318 -7.53 -17.51 0.30
N ALA A 319 -7.04 -16.30 0.00
CA ALA A 319 -7.08 -15.69 -1.33
C ALA A 319 -6.44 -16.52 -2.45
N ALA A 320 -5.53 -17.44 -2.09
CA ALA A 320 -4.91 -18.36 -3.05
C ALA A 320 -5.88 -19.46 -3.53
N SER A 321 -6.89 -19.80 -2.74
CA SER A 321 -7.83 -20.88 -3.05
C SER A 321 -9.23 -20.37 -3.40
N ARG A 322 -9.67 -19.23 -2.84
CA ARG A 322 -11.02 -18.71 -3.11
C ARG A 322 -11.18 -17.20 -2.92
N LEU A 323 -12.20 -16.67 -3.59
CA LEU A 323 -12.80 -15.36 -3.37
C LEU A 323 -14.24 -15.55 -2.86
N HIS A 324 -14.80 -14.54 -2.21
CA HIS A 324 -16.07 -14.60 -1.49
C HIS A 324 -17.12 -13.68 -2.12
N PRO A 325 -18.40 -14.07 -2.19
CA PRO A 325 -19.46 -13.20 -2.69
C PRO A 325 -19.71 -12.03 -1.74
N ALA A 326 -20.22 -10.91 -2.26
CA ALA A 326 -20.53 -9.72 -1.46
C ALA A 326 -21.48 -10.00 -0.28
N ALA A 327 -22.40 -10.96 -0.43
CA ALA A 327 -23.31 -11.38 0.63
C ALA A 327 -22.61 -11.93 1.90
N ASP A 328 -21.39 -12.45 1.75
CA ASP A 328 -20.58 -12.97 2.85
C ASP A 328 -19.78 -11.91 3.59
N VAL A 329 -19.65 -10.71 3.01
CA VAL A 329 -18.84 -9.62 3.54
C VAL A 329 -19.65 -8.78 4.52
N VAL A 330 -19.08 -8.52 5.70
CA VAL A 330 -19.78 -7.84 6.81
C VAL A 330 -19.90 -6.33 6.61
N SER A 331 -19.05 -5.74 5.76
CA SER A 331 -19.03 -4.30 5.47
C SER A 331 -20.01 -3.87 4.37
N GLU A 332 -20.79 -4.81 3.82
CA GLU A 332 -21.86 -4.55 2.86
C GLU A 332 -23.23 -4.46 3.57
N PRO A 333 -24.15 -3.58 3.12
CA PRO A 333 -24.07 -2.75 1.91
C PRO A 333 -23.14 -1.53 2.05
N GLU A 334 -22.68 -0.99 0.92
CA GLU A 334 -21.88 0.23 0.92
C GLU A 334 -22.62 1.46 1.49
N PRO A 335 -21.90 2.41 2.11
CA PRO A 335 -22.47 3.66 2.58
C PRO A 335 -23.10 4.50 1.44
N ASN A 336 -24.02 5.39 1.82
CA ASN A 336 -24.60 6.42 0.95
C ASN A 336 -25.31 5.88 -0.31
N GLY A 337 -25.72 4.62 -0.31
CA GLY A 337 -26.42 3.99 -1.43
C GLY A 337 -25.53 3.71 -2.64
N ALA A 338 -24.21 3.75 -2.48
CA ALA A 338 -23.31 3.28 -3.53
C ALA A 338 -23.56 1.78 -3.82
N PRO A 339 -23.44 1.33 -5.07
CA PRO A 339 -23.47 -0.09 -5.37
C PRO A 339 -22.24 -0.78 -4.74
N SER A 340 -22.40 -2.08 -4.47
CA SER A 340 -21.33 -2.95 -3.95
C SER A 340 -19.97 -2.66 -4.62
N TRP A 341 -18.90 -2.53 -3.82
CA TRP A 341 -17.57 -2.34 -4.37
C TRP A 341 -17.14 -3.53 -5.25
N ALA A 342 -17.54 -4.75 -4.88
CA ALA A 342 -17.31 -5.92 -5.72
C ALA A 342 -18.11 -5.85 -7.03
N SER A 343 -19.34 -5.34 -7.06
CA SER A 343 -20.10 -5.29 -8.33
C SER A 343 -19.46 -4.40 -9.39
N ARG A 344 -18.56 -3.49 -8.99
CA ARG A 344 -17.77 -2.62 -9.88
C ARG A 344 -16.44 -3.27 -10.35
N SER A 345 -16.08 -4.43 -9.83
CA SER A 345 -14.81 -5.13 -10.09
C SER A 345 -14.89 -6.15 -11.23
N ALA A 346 -13.74 -6.70 -11.65
CA ALA A 346 -13.68 -7.74 -12.67
C ALA A 346 -14.19 -9.09 -12.14
N THR A 347 -13.90 -9.41 -10.89
CA THR A 347 -14.26 -10.70 -10.28
C THR A 347 -15.70 -10.74 -9.78
N LYS A 348 -16.28 -9.58 -9.44
CA LYS A 348 -17.56 -9.45 -8.71
C LYS A 348 -17.54 -10.10 -7.32
N LEU A 349 -16.35 -10.34 -6.77
CA LEU A 349 -16.11 -11.03 -5.50
C LEU A 349 -15.16 -10.21 -4.63
N TYR A 350 -15.01 -10.61 -3.38
CA TYR A 350 -14.07 -10.08 -2.42
C TYR A 350 -12.99 -11.08 -2.06
N ARG A 351 -11.81 -10.55 -1.78
CA ARG A 351 -10.73 -11.30 -1.18
C ARG A 351 -10.77 -11.16 0.33
N THR A 352 -10.46 -12.24 1.06
CA THR A 352 -10.16 -12.15 2.48
C THR A 352 -8.90 -11.31 2.71
N ALA A 353 -9.03 -10.18 3.41
CA ALA A 353 -7.87 -9.34 3.71
C ALA A 353 -6.82 -10.09 4.55
N PRO A 354 -5.52 -9.91 4.29
CA PRO A 354 -4.49 -10.47 5.16
C PRO A 354 -4.47 -9.69 6.48
N LEU A 355 -4.14 -10.35 7.59
CA LEU A 355 -4.24 -9.73 8.93
C LEU A 355 -2.89 -9.28 9.52
N ARG A 356 -1.77 -9.55 8.86
CA ARG A 356 -0.46 -9.12 9.38
C ARG A 356 -0.37 -7.59 9.40
N GLY A 357 -0.02 -7.01 10.54
CA GLY A 357 0.02 -5.58 10.77
C GLY A 357 -1.36 -4.92 10.85
N ILE A 358 -2.42 -5.67 11.16
CA ILE A 358 -3.79 -5.10 11.21
C ILE A 358 -3.95 -4.08 12.34
N TRP A 359 -3.10 -4.13 13.36
CA TRP A 359 -3.18 -3.25 14.52
C TRP A 359 -3.10 -1.74 14.20
N GLN A 360 -2.47 -1.34 13.09
CA GLN A 360 -2.11 0.08 12.90
C GLN A 360 -3.06 0.91 12.02
N HIS A 361 -3.90 0.32 11.17
CA HIS A 361 -4.50 1.08 10.06
C HIS A 361 -6.02 1.32 10.15
N PRO A 362 -6.61 1.74 11.28
CA PRO A 362 -8.02 2.11 11.30
C PRO A 362 -8.28 3.30 10.35
N PRO A 363 -9.51 3.47 9.85
CA PRO A 363 -10.63 2.54 9.98
C PRO A 363 -10.44 1.27 9.13
N TYR A 364 -11.23 0.25 9.45
CA TYR A 364 -11.19 -1.08 8.87
C TYR A 364 -12.31 -1.32 7.85
N PHE A 365 -12.17 -2.43 7.13
CA PHE A 365 -12.89 -2.76 5.89
C PHE A 365 -12.54 -1.84 4.72
N HIS A 366 -12.84 -2.28 3.51
CA HIS A 366 -12.53 -1.51 2.31
C HIS A 366 -13.26 -0.15 2.27
N ASN A 367 -14.39 0.00 2.93
CA ASN A 367 -15.14 1.27 2.99
C ASN A 367 -14.94 2.06 4.28
N GLY A 368 -14.14 1.55 5.23
CA GLY A 368 -13.83 2.24 6.48
C GLY A 368 -15.00 2.30 7.46
N SER A 369 -15.98 1.39 7.35
CA SER A 369 -17.19 1.38 8.19
C SER A 369 -16.92 0.95 9.64
N ALA A 370 -15.79 0.32 9.94
CA ALA A 370 -15.42 -0.06 11.30
C ALA A 370 -14.26 0.79 11.84
N PRO A 371 -14.48 1.68 12.82
CA PRO A 371 -13.43 2.56 13.33
C PRO A 371 -12.38 1.84 14.21
N THR A 372 -12.72 0.66 14.76
CA THR A 372 -11.87 -0.08 15.70
C THR A 372 -11.89 -1.59 15.39
N LEU A 373 -10.88 -2.33 15.89
CA LEU A 373 -10.87 -3.79 15.81
C LEU A 373 -12.06 -4.41 16.56
N GLU A 374 -12.50 -3.79 17.65
CA GLU A 374 -13.71 -4.21 18.35
C GLU A 374 -14.94 -4.08 17.45
N ALA A 375 -15.09 -2.98 16.71
CA ALA A 375 -16.17 -2.81 15.74
C ALA A 375 -16.11 -3.85 14.62
N VAL A 376 -14.90 -4.25 14.18
CA VAL A 376 -14.73 -5.36 13.23
C VAL A 376 -15.25 -6.67 13.82
N VAL A 377 -14.81 -7.03 15.02
CA VAL A 377 -15.21 -8.27 15.70
C VAL A 377 -16.72 -8.30 15.93
N GLN A 378 -17.31 -7.19 16.39
CA GLN A 378 -18.75 -7.10 16.62
C GLN A 378 -19.55 -7.22 15.33
N ALA A 379 -19.08 -6.64 14.21
CA ALA A 379 -19.73 -6.79 12.91
C ALA A 379 -19.78 -8.27 12.48
N TYR A 380 -18.69 -9.03 12.66
CA TYR A 380 -18.67 -10.46 12.40
C TYR A 380 -19.53 -11.26 13.38
N ASN A 381 -19.47 -10.92 14.68
CA ASN A 381 -20.26 -11.57 15.73
C ASN A 381 -21.76 -11.49 15.42
N ALA A 382 -22.22 -10.31 15.00
CA ALA A 382 -23.60 -10.09 14.59
C ALA A 382 -23.95 -10.78 13.27
N LYS A 383 -23.19 -10.54 12.19
CA LYS A 383 -23.53 -11.03 10.84
C LYS A 383 -23.51 -12.57 10.75
N LYS A 384 -22.58 -13.21 11.45
CA LYS A 384 -22.40 -14.66 11.42
C LYS A 384 -23.00 -15.37 12.64
N SER A 385 -23.70 -14.63 13.52
CA SER A 385 -24.34 -15.13 14.74
C SER A 385 -23.38 -15.99 15.58
N LEU A 386 -22.16 -15.48 15.81
CA LEU A 386 -21.09 -16.26 16.46
C LEU A 386 -21.36 -16.46 17.96
N GLY A 387 -22.15 -15.58 18.59
CA GLY A 387 -22.52 -15.70 20.00
C GLY A 387 -21.37 -15.36 20.96
N LEU A 388 -20.37 -14.61 20.50
CA LEU A 388 -19.21 -14.23 21.32
C LEU A 388 -19.65 -13.27 22.44
N GLY A 389 -19.24 -13.59 23.67
CA GLY A 389 -19.41 -12.73 24.83
C GLY A 389 -18.43 -11.56 24.88
N ILE A 390 -18.64 -10.65 25.83
CA ILE A 390 -17.80 -9.44 26.01
C ILE A 390 -16.32 -9.80 26.20
N ALA A 391 -16.02 -10.80 27.04
CA ALA A 391 -14.66 -11.24 27.30
C ALA A 391 -13.98 -11.86 26.06
N GLU A 392 -14.72 -12.66 25.28
CA GLU A 392 -14.19 -13.28 24.06
C GLU A 392 -13.90 -12.25 22.98
N VAL A 393 -14.75 -11.22 22.85
CA VAL A 393 -14.51 -10.09 21.94
C VAL A 393 -13.25 -9.33 22.36
N ALA A 394 -13.11 -9.02 23.65
CA ALA A 394 -11.94 -8.31 24.16
C ALA A 394 -10.64 -9.10 23.93
N ASP A 395 -10.64 -10.40 24.26
CA ASP A 395 -9.49 -11.28 24.03
C ASP A 395 -9.15 -11.39 22.52
N LEU A 396 -10.17 -11.53 21.66
CA LEU A 396 -9.98 -11.57 20.20
C LEU A 396 -9.40 -10.27 19.65
N VAL A 397 -9.80 -9.12 20.19
CA VAL A 397 -9.21 -7.82 19.83
C VAL A 397 -7.72 -7.77 20.19
N GLU A 398 -7.33 -8.26 21.37
CA GLU A 398 -5.91 -8.35 21.76
C GLU A 398 -5.12 -9.30 20.85
N TYR A 399 -5.73 -10.39 20.40
CA TYR A 399 -5.10 -11.26 19.40
C TYR A 399 -4.89 -10.52 18.07
N LEU A 400 -5.90 -9.81 17.56
CA LEU A 400 -5.76 -9.03 16.33
C LEU A 400 -4.70 -7.92 16.45
N LYS A 401 -4.57 -7.28 17.62
CA LYS A 401 -3.49 -6.31 17.88
C LYS A 401 -2.09 -6.94 17.84
N SER A 402 -1.98 -8.24 18.08
CA SER A 402 -0.70 -8.97 18.08
C SER A 402 -0.24 -9.39 16.68
N LEU A 403 -1.11 -9.28 15.66
CA LEU A 403 -0.83 -9.68 14.26
C LEU A 403 -0.28 -8.52 13.44
#